data_AF-A0A4R1NGL5-F1
#
_entry.id   AF-A0A4R1NGL5-F1
#
_cell.length_a   1.000
_cell.length_b   1.000
_cell.length_c   1.000
_cell.angle_alpha   90.00
_cell.angle_beta   90.00
_cell.angle_gamma   90.00
#
_symmetry.space_group_name_H-M   'P 1'
#
loop_
_entity.id
_entity.type
_entity.pdbx_description
1 polymer ?
#
loop_
_entity_poly.entity_id
_entity_poly.type
_entity_poly.pdbx_seq_one_letter_code
_entity_poly.pdbx_strand_id
1 'polypeptide(L)'
;MAIDISNLKSEHAEAVAVGDKLYLGPECTKPGHGCVRYVNSRACRECGREKCEKHRLRDQSSRTDPDRFSRRVFVLGNPRRVISGGSLND
;
A
#
# COMPACT_ATOMS: atom_id res chain seq x y z
N MET A 1 -11.85 16.11 -4.66
CA MET A 1 -11.65 17.23 -3.71
C MET A 1 -10.29 17.83 -3.98
N ALA A 2 -10.25 19.06 -4.49
CA ALA A 2 -8.99 19.80 -4.62
C ALA A 2 -8.52 20.22 -3.23
N ILE A 3 -7.22 20.09 -2.94
CA ILE A 3 -6.65 20.59 -1.68
C ILE A 3 -6.44 22.08 -1.89
N ASP A 4 -7.00 22.90 -1.00
CA ASP A 4 -6.68 24.32 -0.94
C ASP A 4 -5.29 24.49 -0.34
N ILE A 5 -4.29 24.63 -1.22
CA ILE A 5 -2.87 24.72 -0.86
C ILE A 5 -2.58 26.05 -0.15
N SER A 6 -3.39 27.08 -0.38
CA SER A 6 -3.20 28.45 0.09
C SER A 6 -3.22 28.58 1.61
N ASN A 7 -3.88 27.65 2.30
CA ASN A 7 -4.03 27.64 3.76
C ASN A 7 -3.03 26.72 4.49
N LEU A 8 -2.16 26.02 3.77
CA LEU A 8 -1.18 25.13 4.37
C LEU A 8 -0.02 25.90 5.01
N LYS A 9 0.38 25.49 6.22
CA LYS A 9 1.56 26.03 6.90
C LYS A 9 2.85 25.62 6.20
N SER A 10 3.83 26.52 6.16
CA SER A 10 5.15 26.28 5.57
C SER A 10 6.11 25.55 6.51
N GLU A 11 5.79 25.49 7.80
CA GLU A 11 6.61 24.80 8.78
C GLU A 11 5.89 23.56 9.33
N HIS A 12 6.66 22.47 9.49
CA HIS A 12 6.16 21.22 10.07
C HIS A 12 5.67 21.43 11.51
N ALA A 13 6.41 22.20 12.31
CA ALA A 13 6.10 22.44 13.72
C ALA A 13 4.76 23.18 13.88
N GLU A 14 4.51 24.20 13.05
CA GLU A 14 3.25 24.94 13.04
C GLU A 14 2.07 24.04 12.65
N ALA A 15 2.24 23.24 11.59
CA ALA A 15 1.21 22.30 11.16
C ALA A 15 0.88 21.26 12.24
N VAL A 16 1.90 20.76 12.97
CA VAL A 16 1.69 19.85 14.10
C VAL A 16 0.93 20.55 15.24
N ALA A 17 1.28 21.79 15.57
CA ALA A 17 0.65 22.52 16.67
C ALA A 17 -0.83 22.81 16.42
N VAL A 18 -1.19 23.07 15.16
CA VAL A 18 -2.58 23.29 14.71
C VAL A 18 -3.35 21.98 14.53
N GLY A 19 -2.66 20.84 14.44
CA GLY A 19 -3.26 19.53 14.17
C GLY A 19 -3.59 19.29 12.70
N ASP A 20 -2.90 19.99 11.80
CA ASP A 20 -3.05 19.81 10.36
C ASP A 20 -2.53 18.44 9.91
N LYS A 21 -3.12 17.91 8.84
CA LYS A 21 -2.68 16.64 8.23
C LYS A 21 -1.59 16.85 7.18
N LEU A 22 -1.54 18.06 6.62
CA LEU A 22 -0.68 18.43 5.50
C LEU A 22 0.03 19.74 5.81
N TYR A 23 1.20 19.92 5.22
CA TYR A 23 1.96 21.17 5.27
C TYR A 23 2.73 21.35 3.96
N LEU A 24 3.11 22.60 3.68
CA LEU A 24 4.05 22.94 2.61
C LEU A 24 5.46 22.75 3.15
N GLY A 25 6.19 21.78 2.61
CA GLY A 25 7.57 21.53 3.00
C GLY A 25 8.52 21.63 1.83
N PRO A 26 9.75 21.10 1.97
CA PRO A 26 10.73 21.12 0.89
C PRO A 26 10.21 20.37 -0.33
N GLU A 27 10.63 20.79 -1.52
CA GLU A 27 10.26 20.13 -2.77
C GLU A 27 10.67 18.65 -2.73
N CYS A 28 9.83 17.79 -3.30
CA CYS A 28 10.18 16.39 -3.45
C CYS A 28 11.28 16.23 -4.51
N THR A 29 12.22 15.30 -4.30
CA THR A 29 13.27 14.98 -5.28
C THR A 29 12.73 14.33 -6.56
N LYS A 30 11.48 13.86 -6.56
CA LYS A 30 10.84 13.26 -7.73
C LYS A 30 10.15 14.32 -8.58
N PRO A 31 10.32 14.29 -9.91
CA PRO A 31 9.65 15.23 -10.80
C PRO A 31 8.12 15.09 -10.69
N GLY A 32 7.41 16.22 -10.62
CA GLY A 32 5.94 16.26 -10.58
C GLY A 32 5.29 16.01 -9.21
N HIS A 33 6.07 15.80 -8.14
CA HIS A 33 5.53 15.49 -6.81
C HIS A 33 5.27 16.72 -5.92
N GLY A 34 5.91 17.85 -6.21
CA GLY A 34 5.69 19.13 -5.54
C GLY A 34 6.10 19.17 -4.06
N CYS A 35 5.55 20.16 -3.34
CA CYS A 35 5.98 20.55 -1.99
C CYS A 35 5.00 20.14 -0.88
N VAL A 36 3.81 19.64 -1.22
CA VAL A 36 2.79 19.25 -0.23
C VAL A 36 3.17 17.93 0.45
N ARG A 37 3.26 17.93 1.77
CA ARG A 37 3.71 16.79 2.58
C ARG A 37 2.74 16.44 3.69
N TYR A 38 2.71 15.16 4.07
CA TYR A 38 1.99 14.69 5.24
C TYR A 38 2.73 15.04 6.52
N VAL A 39 2.01 15.53 7.53
CA VAL A 39 2.59 15.87 8.84
C VAL A 39 3.16 14.62 9.53
N ASN A 40 2.43 13.50 9.50
CA ASN A 40 2.82 12.28 10.21
C ASN A 40 4.02 11.56 9.59
N SER A 41 4.01 11.38 8.27
CA SER A 41 5.07 10.61 7.58
C SER A 41 6.18 11.47 6.99
N ARG A 42 5.98 12.80 6.94
CA ARG A 42 6.84 13.78 6.24
C ARG A 42 7.05 13.48 4.75
N ALA A 43 6.36 12.48 4.23
CA ALA A 43 6.40 12.09 2.83
C ALA A 43 5.58 13.09 2.01
N CYS A 44 6.04 13.32 0.78
CA CYS A 44 5.26 14.09 -0.18
C CYS A 44 3.94 13.37 -0.48
N ARG A 45 2.90 14.15 -0.81
CA ARG A 45 1.56 13.62 -1.06
C ARG A 45 1.56 12.52 -2.12
N GLU A 46 2.20 12.78 -3.26
CA GLU A 46 2.27 11.83 -4.38
C GLU A 46 3.09 10.59 -4.03
N CYS A 47 4.17 10.75 -3.27
CA CYS A 47 4.98 9.63 -2.75
C CYS A 47 4.13 8.69 -1.88
N GLY A 48 3.29 9.28 -1.01
CA GLY A 48 2.35 8.53 -0.19
C GLY A 48 1.32 7.77 -1.03
N ARG A 49 0.78 8.43 -2.06
CA ARG A 49 -0.18 7.83 -3.00
C ARG A 49 0.42 6.65 -3.76
N GLU A 50 1.62 6.81 -4.33
CA GLU A 50 2.35 5.72 -5.00
C GLU A 50 2.58 4.53 -4.08
N LYS A 51 2.98 4.79 -2.83
CA LYS A 51 3.19 3.74 -1.83
C LYS A 51 1.90 2.97 -1.57
N CYS A 52 0.79 3.66 -1.31
CA CYS A 52 -0.52 3.04 -1.11
C CYS A 52 -0.93 2.18 -2.30
N GLU A 53 -0.73 2.68 -3.53
CA GLU A 53 -1.08 1.92 -4.74
C GLU A 53 -0.21 0.66 -4.91
N LYS A 54 1.09 0.77 -4.65
CA LYS A 54 2.00 -0.40 -4.67
C LYS A 54 1.58 -1.47 -3.67
N HIS A 55 1.17 -1.06 -2.47
CA HIS A 55 0.63 -1.99 -1.46
C HIS A 55 -0.66 -2.65 -1.94
N ARG A 56 -1.59 -1.89 -2.53
CA ARG A 56 -2.85 -2.40 -3.09
C ARG A 56 -2.61 -3.45 -4.17
N LEU A 57 -1.70 -3.20 -5.11
CA LEU A 57 -1.34 -4.15 -6.18
C LEU A 57 -0.66 -5.41 -5.64
N ARG A 58 0.19 -5.28 -4.62
CA ARG A 58 0.81 -6.44 -3.95
C ARG A 58 -0.25 -7.29 -3.23
N ASP A 59 -1.21 -6.67 -2.57
CA ASP A 59 -2.27 -7.39 -1.88
C ASP A 59 -3.20 -8.09 -2.88
N GLN A 60 -3.53 -7.44 -4.00
CA GLN A 60 -4.29 -8.07 -5.10
C GLN A 60 -3.55 -9.26 -5.69
N SER A 61 -2.30 -9.08 -6.13
CA SER A 61 -1.49 -10.19 -6.70
C SER A 61 -1.29 -11.35 -5.72
N SER A 62 -1.21 -11.09 -4.42
CA SER A 62 -1.13 -12.15 -3.40
C SER A 62 -2.42 -12.97 -3.23
N ARG A 63 -3.55 -12.50 -3.76
CA ARG A 63 -4.84 -13.20 -3.73
C ARG A 63 -5.14 -13.97 -5.01
N THR A 64 -4.57 -13.54 -6.15
CA THR A 64 -4.84 -14.12 -7.47
C THR A 64 -3.80 -15.13 -7.95
N ASP A 65 -2.68 -15.30 -7.24
CA ASP A 65 -1.65 -16.29 -7.56
C ASP A 65 -1.81 -17.52 -6.64
N PRO A 66 -2.50 -18.59 -7.10
CA PRO A 66 -2.67 -19.81 -6.33
C PRO A 66 -1.37 -20.63 -6.20
N ASP A 67 -0.37 -20.42 -7.06
CA ASP A 67 0.90 -21.17 -7.04
C ASP A 67 1.95 -20.52 -6.15
N ARG A 68 1.82 -19.23 -5.86
CA ARG A 68 2.70 -18.49 -4.95
C ARG A 68 2.20 -18.57 -3.51
N PHE A 69 2.16 -19.80 -2.97
CA PHE A 69 1.93 -20.11 -1.56
C PHE A 69 3.03 -19.54 -0.65
N SER A 70 3.04 -18.22 -0.48
CA SER A 70 3.91 -17.52 0.46
C SER A 70 3.27 -17.37 1.85
N ARG A 71 2.02 -17.79 2.01
CA ARG A 71 1.31 -17.84 3.30
C ARG A 71 0.83 -19.27 3.52
N ARG A 72 1.12 -19.81 4.72
CA ARG A 72 0.61 -21.11 5.16
C ARG A 72 -0.93 -21.07 5.10
N VAL A 73 -1.51 -21.75 4.12
CA VAL A 73 -2.95 -22.03 4.14
C VAL A 73 -3.16 -23.26 5.02
N PHE A 74 -4.01 -23.13 6.03
CA PHE A 74 -4.50 -24.29 6.75
C PHE A 74 -5.67 -24.83 5.94
N VAL A 75 -5.44 -25.92 5.18
CA VAL A 75 -6.52 -26.63 4.51
C VAL A 75 -7.32 -27.35 5.57
N LEU A 76 -8.44 -26.76 6.00
CA LEU A 76 -9.45 -27.43 6.81
C LEU A 76 -10.29 -28.32 5.87
N GLY A 77 -9.73 -29.45 5.46
CA GLY A 77 -10.38 -30.44 4.60
C GLY A 77 -10.03 -31.85 5.03
N ASN A 78 -11.05 -32.67 5.28
CA ASN A 78 -10.94 -34.04 5.79
C ASN A 78 -10.12 -34.94 4.82
N PRO A 79 -9.02 -35.58 5.26
CA PRO A 79 -8.01 -36.21 4.39
C PRO A 79 -8.46 -37.48 3.62
N ARG A 80 -9.74 -37.88 3.68
CA ARG A 80 -10.22 -39.16 3.14
C ARG A 80 -10.62 -39.14 1.66
N ARG A 81 -10.32 -38.09 0.89
CA ARG A 81 -10.70 -37.97 -0.53
C ARG A 81 -9.53 -37.95 -1.53
N VAL A 82 -8.40 -38.55 -1.18
CA VAL A 82 -7.38 -38.90 -2.19
C VAL A 82 -7.67 -40.34 -2.63
N ILE A 83 -8.46 -40.49 -3.70
CA ILE A 83 -8.68 -41.78 -4.37
C ILE A 83 -7.44 -42.03 -5.22
N SER A 84 -6.62 -42.98 -4.80
CA SER A 84 -5.51 -43.53 -5.58
C SER A 84 -6.08 -44.30 -6.79
N GLY A 85 -6.29 -43.61 -7.90
CA GLY A 85 -6.65 -44.22 -9.18
C GLY A 85 -5.40 -44.69 -9.92
N GLY A 86 -4.86 -45.84 -9.53
CA GLY A 86 -3.87 -46.56 -10.33
C GLY A 86 -4.59 -47.42 -11.37
N SER A 87 -4.43 -47.08 -12.65
CA SER A 87 -4.77 -47.98 -13.76
C SER A 87 -3.51 -48.11 -14.62
N LEU A 88 -2.72 -49.14 -14.33
CA LEU A 88 -1.66 -49.64 -15.21
C LEU A 88 -2.36 -50.59 -16.20
N ASN A 89 -2.29 -50.27 -17.49
CA ASN A 89 -2.74 -51.18 -18.55
C ASN A 89 -1.64 -52.24 -18.77
N ASP A 90 -2.05 -53.51 -18.84
CA ASP A 90 -1.40 -54.60 -19.58
C ASP A 90 -2.35 -55.01 -20.72
#